data_AF-A0A1V5ZZE0-F1
#
_entry.id   AF-A0A1V5ZZE0-F1
#
_cell.length_a   1.000
_cell.length_b   1.000
_cell.length_c   1.000
_cell.angle_alpha   90.00
_cell.angle_beta   90.00
_cell.angle_gamma   90.00
#
_symmetry.space_group_name_H-M   'P 1'
#
loop_
_entity.id
_entity.type
_entity.pdbx_description
1 polymer ?
#
loop_
_entity_poly.entity_id
_entity_poly.type
_entity_poly.pdbx_seq_one_letter_code
_entity_poly.pdbx_strand_id
1 'polypeptide(L)'
;MRKPILFLAAMILLVSAAAAFSADLETLVKERSVTLYPEGQLLGDLVIGARGKILFVYVDKALAHAVRGTEMPPEWLSWYSRYWGTDQAKGKALFIIRYEANKLWTFDPCDISIGGRRLERGDILTDKAFIAEGDLPSGAEGILSIVVPLESAAPGKATTMAYLEDSVEWTVPAK
;
A
#
# COMPACT_ATOMS: atom_id res chain seq x y z
N MET A 1 47.18 12.86 -17.81
CA MET A 1 46.19 12.93 -16.71
C MET A 1 44.80 13.16 -17.30
N ARG A 2 44.04 12.10 -17.65
CA ARG A 2 42.68 12.21 -18.23
C ARG A 2 41.62 11.34 -17.52
N LYS A 3 42.03 10.61 -16.48
CA LYS A 3 41.18 9.67 -15.73
C LYS A 3 40.18 10.29 -14.73
N PRO A 4 40.39 11.48 -14.12
CA PRO A 4 39.46 11.96 -13.08
C PRO A 4 38.15 12.53 -13.65
N ILE A 5 38.17 13.06 -14.88
CA ILE A 5 36.98 13.65 -15.53
C ILE A 5 36.00 12.55 -15.98
N LEU A 6 36.50 11.39 -16.42
CA LEU A 6 35.67 10.26 -16.81
C LEU A 6 34.94 9.62 -15.61
N PHE A 7 35.59 9.58 -14.44
CA PHE A 7 34.98 9.07 -13.20
C PHE A 7 33.88 9.99 -12.67
N LEU A 8 34.08 11.31 -12.73
CA LEU A 8 33.08 12.28 -12.27
C LEU A 8 31.82 12.28 -13.17
N ALA A 9 31.99 12.18 -14.49
CA ALA A 9 30.87 12.09 -15.42
C ALA A 9 30.07 10.78 -15.29
N ALA A 10 30.75 9.66 -15.05
CA ALA A 10 30.09 8.38 -14.78
C ALA A 10 29.30 8.41 -13.46
N MET A 11 29.83 9.05 -12.42
CA MET A 11 29.16 9.17 -11.12
C MET A 11 27.91 10.08 -11.17
N ILE A 12 27.95 11.16 -11.97
CA ILE A 12 26.78 12.03 -12.19
C ILE A 12 25.66 11.31 -12.95
N LEU A 13 26.01 10.45 -13.92
CA LEU A 13 25.02 9.65 -14.66
C LEU A 13 24.36 8.57 -13.78
N LEU A 14 25.12 7.95 -12.87
CA LEU A 14 24.59 6.96 -11.92
C LEU A 14 23.60 7.57 -10.91
N VAL A 15 23.86 8.79 -10.41
CA VAL A 15 22.96 9.48 -9.47
C VAL A 15 21.65 9.92 -10.16
N SER A 16 21.73 10.36 -11.42
CA SER A 16 20.56 10.74 -12.21
C SER A 16 19.62 9.55 -12.48
N ALA A 17 20.20 8.38 -12.82
CA ALA A 17 19.42 7.17 -13.05
C ALA A 17 18.69 6.72 -11.77
N ALA A 18 19.37 6.69 -10.62
CA ALA A 18 18.77 6.30 -9.34
C ALA A 18 17.60 7.23 -8.94
N ALA A 19 17.73 8.55 -9.16
CA ALA A 19 16.67 9.51 -8.89
C ALA A 19 15.45 9.33 -9.80
N ALA A 20 15.66 9.05 -11.09
CA ALA A 20 14.57 8.80 -12.04
C ALA A 20 13.79 7.51 -11.69
N PHE A 21 14.50 6.42 -11.36
CA PHE A 21 13.86 5.17 -10.94
C PHE A 21 13.06 5.31 -9.63
N SER A 22 13.51 6.17 -8.71
CA SER A 22 12.78 6.45 -7.47
C SER A 22 11.48 7.23 -7.73
N ALA A 23 11.50 8.20 -8.64
CA ALA A 23 10.32 8.99 -9.01
C ALA A 23 9.25 8.13 -9.71
N ASP A 24 9.67 7.17 -10.53
CA ASP A 24 8.78 6.21 -11.17
C ASP A 24 8.10 5.30 -10.15
N LEU A 25 8.85 4.81 -9.14
CA LEU A 25 8.28 3.98 -8.07
C LEU A 25 7.25 4.74 -7.23
N GLU A 26 7.54 5.97 -6.84
CA GLU A 26 6.62 6.81 -6.07
C GLU A 26 5.32 7.07 -6.83
N THR A 27 5.42 7.34 -8.14
CA THR A 27 4.27 7.51 -9.03
C THR A 27 3.42 6.25 -9.08
N LEU A 28 4.04 5.09 -9.28
CA LEU A 28 3.32 3.81 -9.30
C LEU A 28 2.60 3.52 -7.99
N VAL A 29 3.24 3.79 -6.84
CA VAL A 29 2.62 3.64 -5.52
C VAL A 29 1.41 4.57 -5.40
N LYS A 30 1.57 5.84 -5.78
CA LYS A 30 0.49 6.84 -5.69
C LYS A 30 -0.73 6.46 -6.53
N GLU A 31 -0.53 6.01 -7.77
CA GLU A 31 -1.63 5.54 -8.63
C GLU A 31 -2.36 4.32 -8.07
N ARG A 32 -1.61 3.46 -7.36
CA ARG A 32 -2.11 2.22 -6.74
C ARG A 32 -2.68 2.41 -5.35
N SER A 33 -2.75 3.66 -4.89
CA SER A 33 -3.07 4.00 -3.52
C SER A 33 -4.41 4.68 -3.39
N VAL A 34 -5.17 4.30 -2.36
CA VAL A 34 -6.30 5.06 -1.87
C VAL A 34 -6.25 5.12 -0.35
N THR A 35 -6.64 6.26 0.23
CA THR A 35 -6.70 6.44 1.67
C THR A 35 -8.14 6.58 2.14
N LEU A 36 -8.50 5.82 3.17
CA LEU A 36 -9.71 5.96 3.94
C LEU A 36 -9.38 6.61 5.29
N TYR A 37 -10.25 7.51 5.75
CA TYR A 37 -10.14 8.17 7.04
C TYR A 37 -11.38 7.85 7.89
N PRO A 38 -11.39 6.75 8.67
CA PRO A 38 -12.55 6.36 9.46
C PRO A 38 -13.00 7.47 10.42
N GLU A 39 -14.32 7.71 10.52
CA GLU A 39 -14.97 8.83 11.21
C GLU A 39 -14.57 10.23 10.71
N GLY A 40 -13.75 10.32 9.67
CA GLY A 40 -13.22 11.58 9.15
C GLY A 40 -14.26 12.34 8.33
N GLN A 41 -14.29 13.65 8.50
CA GLN A 41 -15.05 14.54 7.62
C GLN A 41 -14.11 15.36 6.77
N LEU A 42 -14.44 15.49 5.47
CA LEU A 42 -13.72 16.33 4.53
C LEU A 42 -14.19 17.78 4.64
N LEU A 43 -13.24 18.70 4.81
CA LEU A 43 -13.44 20.14 4.74
C LEU A 43 -12.44 20.72 3.73
N GLY A 44 -12.86 20.78 2.46
CA GLY A 44 -11.93 21.07 1.36
C GLY A 44 -10.87 19.97 1.27
N ASP A 45 -9.60 20.37 1.37
CA ASP A 45 -8.46 19.44 1.36
C ASP A 45 -8.06 18.93 2.76
N LEU A 46 -8.79 19.33 3.81
CA LEU A 46 -8.53 18.93 5.19
C LEU A 46 -9.43 17.76 5.60
N VAL A 47 -8.85 16.82 6.36
CA VAL A 47 -9.58 15.76 7.05
C VAL A 47 -9.65 16.11 8.53
N ILE A 48 -10.86 16.19 9.07
CA ILE A 48 -11.10 16.56 10.47
C ILE A 48 -11.75 15.39 11.21
N GLY A 49 -11.33 15.16 12.44
CA GLY A 49 -11.99 14.23 13.36
C GLY A 49 -11.73 12.75 13.11
N ALA A 50 -10.95 12.40 12.09
CA ALA A 50 -10.64 11.02 11.73
C ALA A 50 -10.03 10.24 12.90
N ARG A 51 -10.57 9.04 13.15
CA ARG A 51 -10.11 8.06 14.13
C ARG A 51 -8.72 7.56 13.82
N GLY A 52 -8.49 7.29 12.54
CA GLY A 52 -7.21 6.88 12.01
C GLY A 52 -7.13 7.16 10.53
N LYS A 53 -6.12 6.56 9.91
CA LYS A 53 -5.87 6.60 8.49
C LYS A 53 -5.59 5.18 8.02
N ILE A 54 -6.22 4.74 6.94
CA ILE A 54 -5.95 3.45 6.31
C ILE A 54 -5.58 3.71 4.86
N LEU A 55 -4.34 3.41 4.50
CA LEU A 55 -3.83 3.45 3.14
C LEU A 55 -3.85 2.04 2.55
N PHE A 56 -4.61 1.87 1.47
CA PHE A 56 -4.63 0.66 0.66
C PHE A 56 -3.70 0.85 -0.52
N VAL A 57 -2.77 -0.07 -0.73
CA VAL A 57 -1.85 -0.08 -1.89
C VAL A 57 -2.03 -1.38 -2.65
N TYR A 58 -2.56 -1.29 -3.86
CA TYR A 58 -2.72 -2.45 -4.74
C TYR A 58 -1.38 -2.88 -5.34
N VAL A 59 -1.06 -4.17 -5.27
CA VAL A 59 0.21 -4.70 -5.77
C VAL A 59 -0.04 -5.53 -7.03
N ASP A 60 0.13 -4.88 -8.18
CA ASP A 60 0.13 -5.53 -9.48
C ASP A 60 1.55 -5.89 -9.95
N LYS A 61 1.62 -6.45 -11.16
CA LYS A 61 2.88 -6.82 -11.80
C LYS A 61 3.82 -5.62 -11.97
N ALA A 62 3.30 -4.46 -12.35
CA ALA A 62 4.11 -3.27 -12.60
C ALA A 62 4.79 -2.79 -11.32
N LEU A 63 4.04 -2.64 -10.22
CA LEU A 63 4.59 -2.24 -8.94
C LEU A 63 5.55 -3.29 -8.38
N ALA A 64 5.19 -4.57 -8.42
CA ALA A 64 6.05 -5.64 -7.91
C ALA A 64 7.39 -5.71 -8.65
N HIS A 65 7.40 -5.50 -9.98
CA HIS A 65 8.64 -5.44 -10.74
C HIS A 65 9.43 -4.17 -10.47
N ALA A 66 8.77 -3.01 -10.37
CA ALA A 66 9.43 -1.75 -10.02
C ALA A 66 10.16 -1.87 -8.68
N VAL A 67 9.48 -2.38 -7.64
CA VAL A 67 10.08 -2.60 -6.31
C VAL A 67 11.33 -3.49 -6.37
N ARG A 68 11.31 -4.58 -7.16
CA ARG A 68 12.47 -5.47 -7.31
C ARG A 68 13.60 -4.88 -8.16
N GLY A 69 13.27 -3.97 -9.08
CA GLY A 69 14.22 -3.30 -9.96
C GLY A 69 14.88 -2.07 -9.32
N THR A 70 14.26 -1.47 -8.30
CA THR A 70 14.83 -0.40 -7.50
C THR A 70 15.95 -0.93 -6.61
N GLU A 71 17.10 -0.25 -6.56
CA GLU A 71 18.26 -0.66 -5.74
C GLU A 71 17.96 -0.60 -4.24
N MET A 72 17.24 0.43 -3.79
CA MET A 72 16.88 0.65 -2.38
C MET A 72 15.40 1.06 -2.26
N PRO A 73 14.44 0.14 -2.51
CA PRO A 73 13.03 0.44 -2.29
C PRO A 73 12.75 0.66 -0.80
N PRO A 74 11.71 1.42 -0.44
CA PRO A 74 11.27 1.51 0.95
C PRO A 74 11.06 0.11 1.55
N GLU A 75 11.64 -0.14 2.73
CA GLU A 75 11.65 -1.48 3.34
C GLU A 75 10.25 -2.07 3.46
N TRP A 76 9.29 -1.27 3.93
CA TRP A 76 7.90 -1.69 4.05
C TRP A 76 7.33 -2.16 2.70
N LEU A 77 7.61 -1.44 1.62
CA LEU A 77 7.06 -1.77 0.32
C LEU A 77 7.68 -3.07 -0.20
N SER A 78 9.00 -3.24 -0.03
CA SER A 78 9.71 -4.48 -0.40
C SER A 78 9.20 -5.68 0.41
N TRP A 79 9.13 -5.54 1.74
CA TRP A 79 8.74 -6.62 2.64
C TRP A 79 7.30 -7.09 2.42
N TYR A 80 6.35 -6.17 2.24
CA TYR A 80 4.93 -6.51 2.14
C TYR A 80 4.50 -6.83 0.69
N SER A 81 5.23 -6.38 -0.33
CA SER A 81 4.99 -6.78 -1.73
C SER A 81 5.55 -8.16 -2.10
N ARG A 82 6.43 -8.76 -1.26
CA ARG A 82 7.07 -10.06 -1.53
C ARG A 82 6.09 -11.22 -1.75
N TYR A 83 4.88 -11.10 -1.21
CA TYR A 83 3.83 -12.10 -1.41
C TYR A 83 3.35 -12.15 -2.87
N TRP A 84 3.63 -11.12 -3.67
CA TRP A 84 3.30 -11.12 -5.08
C TRP A 84 4.01 -12.26 -5.81
N GLY A 85 3.23 -13.11 -6.47
CA GLY A 85 3.71 -14.30 -7.19
C GLY A 85 3.90 -15.54 -6.32
N THR A 86 3.59 -15.48 -5.02
CA THR A 86 3.50 -16.67 -4.16
C THR A 86 2.21 -17.45 -4.43
N ASP A 87 2.16 -18.73 -4.05
CA ASP A 87 0.96 -19.56 -4.20
C ASP A 87 -0.26 -18.99 -3.45
N GLN A 88 -0.04 -18.28 -2.34
CA GLN A 88 -1.10 -17.66 -1.55
C GLN A 88 -1.78 -16.49 -2.28
N ALA A 89 -1.03 -15.76 -3.11
CA ALA A 89 -1.51 -14.58 -3.84
C ALA A 89 -1.83 -14.85 -5.32
N LYS A 90 -1.45 -16.02 -5.84
CA LYS A 90 -1.66 -16.38 -7.25
C LYS A 90 -3.16 -16.40 -7.58
N GLY A 91 -3.54 -15.65 -8.60
CA GLY A 91 -4.93 -15.53 -9.05
C GLY A 91 -5.83 -14.68 -8.14
N LYS A 92 -5.25 -13.98 -7.16
CA LYS A 92 -5.95 -13.08 -6.23
C LYS A 92 -5.45 -11.65 -6.41
N ALA A 93 -6.22 -10.69 -5.91
CA ALA A 93 -5.78 -9.31 -5.78
C ALA A 93 -5.00 -9.13 -4.47
N LEU A 94 -3.75 -8.68 -4.56
CA LEU A 94 -2.88 -8.42 -3.40
C LEU A 94 -2.92 -6.95 -3.04
N PHE A 95 -3.09 -6.65 -1.75
CA PHE A 95 -2.97 -5.31 -1.21
C PHE A 95 -1.99 -5.27 -0.04
N ILE A 96 -1.30 -4.14 0.10
CA ILE A 96 -0.64 -3.72 1.33
C ILE A 96 -1.57 -2.72 2.00
N ILE A 97 -1.87 -2.93 3.27
CA ILE A 97 -2.66 -2.02 4.09
C ILE A 97 -1.72 -1.42 5.12
N ARG A 98 -1.60 -0.09 5.12
CA ARG A 98 -0.92 0.67 6.17
C ARG A 98 -1.97 1.40 6.98
N TYR A 99 -1.86 1.39 8.29
CA TYR A 99 -2.79 2.09 9.15
C TYR A 99 -2.07 2.86 10.26
N GLU A 100 -2.67 3.96 10.67
CA GLU A 100 -2.19 4.85 11.72
C GLU A 100 -3.39 5.30 12.58
N ALA A 101 -3.25 5.23 13.89
CA ALA A 101 -4.24 5.73 14.84
C ALA A 101 -3.99 7.22 15.15
N ASN A 102 -4.91 8.10 14.75
CA ASN A 102 -4.81 9.54 15.05
C ASN A 102 -5.23 9.82 16.50
N LYS A 103 -6.21 9.09 16.99
CA LYS A 103 -6.70 9.07 18.38
C LYS A 103 -6.91 7.61 18.79
N LEU A 104 -7.23 7.36 20.07
CA LEU A 104 -7.50 6.00 20.56
C LEU A 104 -8.49 5.29 19.62
N TRP A 105 -8.08 4.13 19.10
CA TRP A 105 -8.79 3.40 18.05
C TRP A 105 -8.76 1.91 18.31
N THR A 106 -9.93 1.30 18.49
CA THR A 106 -10.08 -0.16 18.47
C THR A 106 -10.10 -0.61 17.01
N PHE A 107 -8.96 -1.13 16.54
CA PHE A 107 -8.75 -1.57 15.17
C PHE A 107 -8.85 -3.10 15.04
N ASP A 108 -9.71 -3.58 14.15
CA ASP A 108 -9.71 -4.97 13.71
C ASP A 108 -9.51 -5.02 12.18
N PRO A 109 -8.45 -5.65 11.66
CA PRO A 109 -8.28 -5.78 10.21
C PRO A 109 -9.43 -6.55 9.53
N CYS A 110 -10.16 -7.38 10.27
CA CYS A 110 -11.34 -8.06 9.74
C CYS A 110 -12.55 -7.13 9.59
N ASP A 111 -12.56 -5.90 10.11
CA ASP A 111 -13.60 -4.89 9.83
C ASP A 111 -13.43 -4.20 8.47
N ILE A 112 -12.32 -4.47 7.78
CA ILE A 112 -12.06 -3.98 6.43
C ILE A 112 -12.90 -4.76 5.42
N SER A 113 -13.40 -4.09 4.39
CA SER A 113 -13.98 -4.72 3.21
C SER A 113 -13.42 -4.16 1.91
N ILE A 114 -13.30 -5.03 0.90
CA ILE A 114 -12.81 -4.69 -0.44
C ILE A 114 -13.81 -5.24 -1.46
N GLY A 115 -14.33 -4.36 -2.31
CA GLY A 115 -15.32 -4.74 -3.32
C GLY A 115 -16.59 -5.32 -2.73
N GLY A 116 -16.99 -4.88 -1.54
CA GLY A 116 -18.17 -5.35 -0.81
C GLY A 116 -17.98 -6.67 -0.04
N ARG A 117 -16.79 -7.30 -0.10
CA ARG A 117 -16.46 -8.49 0.71
C ARG A 117 -15.63 -8.08 1.92
N ARG A 118 -16.10 -8.44 3.12
CA ARG A 118 -15.35 -8.28 4.38
C ARG A 118 -14.15 -9.23 4.42
N LEU A 119 -13.03 -8.77 4.97
CA LEU A 119 -11.84 -9.60 5.14
C LEU A 119 -12.07 -10.68 6.19
N GLU A 120 -11.60 -11.88 5.88
CA GLU A 120 -11.48 -12.98 6.81
C GLU A 120 -10.03 -13.13 7.26
N ARG A 121 -9.80 -13.79 8.39
CA ARG A 121 -8.43 -13.98 8.91
C ARG A 121 -7.52 -14.71 7.90
N GLY A 122 -8.08 -15.63 7.11
CA GLY A 122 -7.35 -16.37 6.07
C GLY A 122 -6.94 -15.51 4.86
N ASP A 123 -7.46 -14.30 4.73
CA ASP A 123 -7.06 -13.36 3.69
C ASP A 123 -5.80 -12.58 4.07
N ILE A 124 -5.46 -12.51 5.35
CA ILE A 124 -4.32 -11.77 5.87
C ILE A 124 -3.07 -12.66 5.79
N LEU A 125 -2.09 -12.24 5.00
CA LEU A 125 -0.84 -12.96 4.79
C LEU A 125 0.22 -12.62 5.84
N THR A 126 0.12 -11.45 6.46
CA THR A 126 0.98 -11.09 7.59
C THR A 126 0.66 -11.98 8.79
N ASP A 127 1.70 -12.55 9.41
CA ASP A 127 1.53 -13.36 10.62
C ASP A 127 0.88 -12.51 11.73
N LYS A 128 -0.10 -13.10 12.41
CA LYS A 128 -0.87 -12.45 13.48
C LYS A 128 0.04 -11.84 14.56
N ALA A 129 1.18 -12.45 14.86
CA ALA A 129 2.12 -11.92 15.86
C ALA A 129 2.71 -10.55 15.50
N PHE A 130 2.65 -10.14 14.23
CA PHE A 130 3.16 -8.85 13.74
C PHE A 130 2.06 -7.85 13.42
N ILE A 131 0.79 -8.16 13.70
CA ILE A 131 -0.33 -7.26 13.46
C ILE A 131 -0.66 -6.53 14.75
N ALA A 132 -0.60 -5.20 14.72
CA ALA A 132 -1.11 -4.37 15.81
C ALA A 132 -2.64 -4.24 15.65
N GLU A 133 -3.40 -5.00 16.44
CA GLU A 133 -4.88 -5.00 16.44
C GLU A 133 -5.42 -4.88 17.88
N GLY A 134 -6.70 -4.51 18.02
CA GLY A 134 -7.33 -4.17 19.28
C GLY A 134 -7.21 -2.69 19.60
N ASP A 135 -7.07 -2.34 20.88
CA ASP A 135 -7.01 -0.95 21.32
C ASP A 135 -5.64 -0.33 21.01
N LEU A 136 -5.60 0.50 19.98
CA LEU A 136 -4.41 1.20 19.52
C LEU A 136 -4.35 2.60 20.15
N PRO A 137 -3.23 2.98 20.82
CA PRO A 137 -3.02 4.35 21.26
C PRO A 137 -2.79 5.29 20.05
N SER A 138 -2.95 6.60 20.27
CA SER A 138 -2.59 7.61 19.26
C SER A 138 -1.12 7.47 18.85
N GLY A 139 -0.85 7.57 17.55
CA GLY A 139 0.46 7.39 16.93
C GLY A 139 0.84 5.92 16.70
N ALA A 140 0.00 4.95 17.06
CA ALA A 140 0.26 3.56 16.71
C ALA A 140 0.11 3.35 15.20
N GLU A 141 1.09 2.68 14.61
CA GLU A 141 1.13 2.36 13.19
C GLU A 141 1.26 0.85 12.98
N GLY A 142 0.74 0.36 11.85
CA GLY A 142 0.94 -1.01 11.43
C GLY A 142 0.82 -1.19 9.92
N ILE A 143 1.34 -2.31 9.43
CA ILE A 143 1.34 -2.66 8.01
C ILE A 143 1.03 -4.15 7.87
N LEU A 144 0.16 -4.49 6.94
CA LEU A 144 -0.16 -5.89 6.63
C LEU A 144 -0.35 -6.12 5.13
N SER A 145 -0.09 -7.34 4.68
CA SER A 145 -0.43 -7.79 3.33
C SER A 145 -1.67 -8.67 3.38
N ILE A 146 -2.58 -8.46 2.45
CA ILE A 146 -3.81 -9.24 2.30
C ILE A 146 -4.06 -9.66 0.87
N VAL A 147 -4.84 -10.72 0.69
CA VAL A 147 -5.33 -11.15 -0.60
C VAL A 147 -6.84 -11.24 -0.59
N VAL A 148 -7.48 -10.78 -1.66
CA VAL A 148 -8.92 -10.96 -1.88
C VAL A 148 -9.16 -11.64 -3.22
N PRO A 149 -10.31 -12.31 -3.40
CA PRO A 149 -10.68 -12.84 -4.71
C PRO A 149 -10.60 -11.75 -5.79
N LEU A 150 -10.16 -12.12 -7.00
CA LEU A 150 -9.88 -11.14 -8.06
C LEU A 150 -11.15 -10.35 -8.46
N GLU A 151 -12.32 -10.97 -8.36
CA GLU A 151 -13.62 -10.33 -8.60
C GLU A 151 -13.92 -9.16 -7.65
N SER A 152 -13.33 -9.17 -6.45
CA SER A 152 -13.46 -8.08 -5.47
C SER A 152 -12.66 -6.85 -5.89
N ALA A 153 -11.60 -7.00 -6.69
CA ALA A 153 -10.74 -5.89 -7.12
C ALA A 153 -10.09 -6.17 -8.49
N ALA A 154 -10.91 -6.28 -9.53
CA ALA A 154 -10.43 -6.54 -10.88
C ALA A 154 -9.79 -5.30 -11.52
N PRO A 155 -8.73 -5.42 -12.33
CA PRO A 155 -8.13 -4.31 -13.05
C PRO A 155 -9.15 -3.49 -13.86
N GLY A 156 -9.10 -2.16 -13.74
CA GLY A 156 -10.03 -1.23 -14.40
C GLY A 156 -11.41 -1.10 -13.73
N LYS A 157 -11.68 -1.85 -12.66
CA LYS A 157 -12.97 -1.82 -11.95
C LYS A 157 -12.96 -0.79 -10.83
N ALA A 158 -14.00 0.04 -10.77
CA ALA A 158 -14.29 0.85 -9.59
C ALA A 158 -14.58 -0.08 -8.40
N THR A 159 -13.79 0.07 -7.34
CA THR A 159 -13.78 -0.82 -6.19
C THR A 159 -13.91 -0.01 -4.91
N THR A 160 -14.90 -0.35 -4.10
CA THR A 160 -15.09 0.25 -2.77
C THR A 160 -14.13 -0.38 -1.77
N MET A 161 -13.35 0.45 -1.09
CA MET A 161 -12.59 0.09 0.11
C MET A 161 -13.33 0.63 1.33
N ALA A 162 -13.59 -0.22 2.32
CA ALA A 162 -14.37 0.19 3.48
C ALA A 162 -13.74 -0.28 4.79
N TYR A 163 -14.08 0.42 5.86
CA TYR A 163 -13.82 0.04 7.24
C TYR A 163 -15.07 0.39 8.06
N LEU A 164 -15.75 -0.63 8.58
CA LEU A 164 -17.07 -0.48 9.19
C LEU A 164 -18.05 0.27 8.25
N GLU A 165 -18.55 1.43 8.65
CA GLU A 165 -19.53 2.23 7.91
C GLU A 165 -18.87 3.21 6.92
N ASP A 166 -17.59 3.49 7.09
CA ASP A 166 -16.85 4.43 6.25
C ASP A 166 -16.31 3.74 4.99
N SER A 167 -16.37 4.43 3.86
CA SER A 167 -15.90 3.89 2.60
C SER A 167 -15.31 4.94 1.67
N VAL A 168 -14.47 4.47 0.74
CA VAL A 168 -13.91 5.26 -0.35
C VAL A 168 -13.92 4.42 -1.62
N GLU A 169 -14.29 5.04 -2.73
CA GLU A 169 -14.23 4.40 -4.04
C GLU A 169 -12.88 4.68 -4.71
N TRP A 170 -12.30 3.66 -5.33
CA TRP A 170 -11.07 3.77 -6.08
C TRP A 170 -11.07 2.80 -7.26
N THR A 171 -10.60 3.28 -8.42
CA THR A 171 -10.51 2.46 -9.63
C THR A 171 -9.18 1.74 -9.67
N VAL A 172 -9.23 0.41 -9.71
CA VAL A 172 -8.04 -0.42 -9.85
C VAL A 172 -7.34 -0.09 -11.18
N PRO A 173 -6.02 0.16 -11.21
CA PRO A 173 -5.28 0.44 -12.43
C PRO A 173 -5.50 -0.62 -13.50
N ALA A 174 -5.85 -0.16 -14.70
CA ALA A 174 -6.07 -1.00 -15.86
C ALA A 174 -4.73 -1.29 -16.55
N LYS A 175 -3.90 -2.13 -15.90
CA LYS A 175 -2.52 -2.51 -16.29
C LYS A 175 -1.41 -1.56 -15.87
#